data_AF-A0A2I1BS77-F1
#
_entry.id   AF-A0A2I1BS77-F1
#
_cell.length_a   1.000
_cell.length_b   1.000
_cell.length_c   1.000
_cell.angle_alpha   90.00
_cell.angle_beta   90.00
_cell.angle_gamma   90.00
#
_symmetry.space_group_name_H-M   'P 1'
#
loop_
_entity.id
_entity.type
_entity.pdbx_description
1 polymer ?
#
loop_
_entity_poly.entity_id
_entity_poly.type
_entity_poly.pdbx_seq_one_letter_code
_entity_poly.pdbx_strand_id
1 'polypeptide(L)'
;MIGGFRQVIQNEGAGALLTGIGPTFAGYFMQGAFKFGGYEFFKQRSINVLGLETARQNRTAVYSVSAASAEFFASIALCPLEATRIRLVSQPGFANGLIGGFGKIFKNEGIGAFYRGFGPILLKQVPYTVTKFVVYEKVAEAVFARLDKSKLSNSAQTGVNLGSGLIAGFAAAIVSQPADTMLSKINKTKGLPGESTLGLRGSFAGLPTRLFMIVSYALEIRVR
;
A
#
# COMPACT_ATOMS: atom_id res chain seq x y z
N MET A 1 -14.14 -1.31 -17.21
CA MET A 1 -13.83 0.00 -16.58
C MET A 1 -14.70 1.11 -17.18
N ILE A 2 -14.68 1.33 -18.50
CA ILE A 2 -15.43 2.43 -19.15
C ILE A 2 -16.95 2.40 -18.84
N GLY A 3 -17.58 1.22 -18.87
CA GLY A 3 -19.01 1.09 -18.52
C GLY A 3 -19.34 1.49 -17.07
N GLY A 4 -18.48 1.11 -16.11
CA GLY A 4 -18.66 1.48 -14.70
C GLY A 4 -18.49 2.98 -14.46
N PHE A 5 -17.51 3.62 -15.10
CA PHE A 5 -17.35 5.07 -15.07
C PHE A 5 -18.59 5.79 -15.60
N ARG A 6 -19.09 5.36 -16.77
CA ARG A 6 -20.29 5.95 -17.38
C ARG A 6 -21.51 5.80 -16.48
N GLN A 7 -21.66 4.67 -15.81
CA GLN A 7 -22.79 4.39 -14.94
C GLN A 7 -22.77 5.22 -13.65
N VAL A 8 -21.59 5.43 -13.04
CA VAL A 8 -21.45 6.32 -11.87
C VAL A 8 -21.79 7.76 -12.26
N ILE A 9 -21.27 8.25 -13.41
CA ILE A 9 -21.58 9.61 -13.87
C ILE A 9 -23.09 9.79 -14.14
N GLN A 10 -23.74 8.78 -14.72
CA GLN A 10 -25.18 8.83 -15.02
C GLN A 10 -26.06 8.78 -13.76
N ASN A 11 -25.66 8.03 -12.73
CA ASN A 11 -26.49 7.81 -11.54
C ASN A 11 -26.20 8.78 -10.40
N GLU A 12 -24.95 9.24 -10.25
CA GLU A 12 -24.49 10.00 -9.09
C GLU A 12 -23.83 11.34 -9.48
N GLY A 13 -23.67 11.61 -10.78
CA GLY A 13 -23.03 12.81 -11.32
C GLY A 13 -21.50 12.71 -11.39
N ALA A 14 -20.89 13.60 -12.17
CA ALA A 14 -19.43 13.61 -12.38
C ALA A 14 -18.62 13.87 -11.10
N GLY A 15 -19.18 14.61 -10.14
CA GLY A 15 -18.55 14.90 -8.85
C GLY A 15 -18.38 13.68 -7.95
N ALA A 16 -19.19 12.62 -8.14
CA ALA A 16 -19.11 11.39 -7.36
C ALA A 16 -17.76 10.66 -7.53
N LEU A 17 -17.08 10.87 -8.67
CA LEU A 17 -15.75 10.32 -8.93
C LEU A 17 -14.66 10.90 -8.01
N LEU A 18 -14.90 12.08 -7.44
CA LEU A 18 -13.98 12.74 -6.51
C LEU A 18 -14.31 12.45 -5.04
N THR A 19 -15.40 11.73 -4.78
CA THR A 19 -15.79 11.34 -3.42
C THR A 19 -14.70 10.52 -2.76
N GLY A 20 -14.28 10.95 -1.57
CA GLY A 20 -13.22 10.27 -0.81
C GLY A 20 -11.79 10.68 -1.19
N ILE A 21 -11.58 11.65 -2.10
CA ILE A 21 -10.22 12.12 -2.45
C ILE A 21 -9.45 12.69 -1.25
N GLY A 22 -10.13 13.43 -0.36
CA GLY A 22 -9.52 14.02 0.83
C GLY A 22 -8.94 12.98 1.80
N PRO A 23 -9.74 12.01 2.28
CA PRO A 23 -9.24 10.91 3.09
C PRO A 23 -8.18 10.07 2.38
N THR A 24 -8.31 9.88 1.06
CA THR A 24 -7.32 9.13 0.27
C THR A 24 -5.95 9.83 0.30
N PHE A 25 -5.93 11.13 0.01
CA PHE A 25 -4.71 11.93 0.01
C PHE A 25 -4.06 11.97 1.40
N ALA A 26 -4.83 12.33 2.43
CA ALA A 26 -4.35 12.35 3.80
C ALA A 26 -3.84 10.98 4.25
N GLY A 27 -4.56 9.91 3.88
CA GLY A 27 -4.23 8.53 4.18
C GLY A 27 -2.88 8.12 3.62
N TYR A 28 -2.68 8.28 2.31
CA TYR A 28 -1.42 7.92 1.67
C TYR A 28 -0.25 8.82 2.07
N PHE A 29 -0.51 10.09 2.36
CA PHE A 29 0.52 10.99 2.89
C PHE A 29 1.03 10.50 4.24
N MET A 30 0.11 10.25 5.19
CA MET A 30 0.45 9.75 6.53
C MET A 30 1.11 8.37 6.44
N GLN A 31 0.52 7.45 5.66
CA GLN A 31 1.10 6.12 5.45
C GLN A 31 2.51 6.23 4.89
N GLY A 32 2.74 7.07 3.87
CA GLY A 32 4.06 7.28 3.28
C GLY A 32 5.08 7.78 4.30
N ALA A 33 4.73 8.81 5.08
CA ALA A 33 5.60 9.38 6.10
C ALA A 33 6.03 8.33 7.14
N PHE A 34 5.07 7.59 7.72
CA PHE A 34 5.36 6.55 8.70
C PHE A 34 6.04 5.34 8.10
N LYS A 35 5.70 4.96 6.86
CA LYS A 35 6.30 3.82 6.16
C LYS A 35 7.78 4.05 5.88
N PHE A 36 8.13 5.16 5.23
CA PHE A 36 9.52 5.42 4.84
C PHE A 36 10.35 5.92 6.02
N GLY A 37 9.82 6.85 6.82
CA GLY A 37 10.50 7.35 8.02
C GLY A 37 10.66 6.26 9.09
N GLY A 38 9.60 5.49 9.32
CA GLY A 38 9.63 4.36 10.25
C GLY A 38 10.56 3.25 9.77
N TYR A 39 10.57 2.93 8.48
CA TYR A 39 11.48 1.91 7.94
C TYR A 39 12.94 2.25 8.22
N GLU A 40 13.36 3.49 7.94
CA GLU A 40 14.74 3.91 8.19
C GLU A 40 15.05 3.91 9.69
N PHE A 41 14.13 4.38 10.52
CA PHE A 41 14.26 4.35 11.99
C PHE A 41 14.43 2.92 12.53
N PHE A 42 13.55 1.99 12.15
CA PHE A 42 13.61 0.60 12.62
C PHE A 42 14.81 -0.15 12.04
N LYS A 43 15.23 0.17 10.81
CA LYS A 43 16.43 -0.40 10.20
C LYS A 43 17.68 0.02 10.96
N GLN A 44 17.86 1.32 11.22
CA GLN A 44 18.97 1.82 12.01
C GLN A 44 18.97 1.24 13.42
N ARG A 45 17.80 1.17 14.06
CA ARG A 45 17.66 0.56 15.39
C ARG A 45 18.05 -0.93 15.37
N SER A 46 17.62 -1.69 14.38
CA SER A 46 17.96 -3.11 14.23
C SER A 46 19.45 -3.32 14.00
N ILE A 47 20.09 -2.47 13.18
CA ILE A 47 21.55 -2.51 12.95
C ILE A 47 22.31 -2.19 14.25
N ASN A 48 21.87 -1.17 14.99
CA ASN A 48 22.53 -0.77 16.25
C ASN A 48 22.42 -1.85 17.33
N VAL A 49 21.32 -2.60 17.37
CA VAL A 49 21.11 -3.69 18.36
C VAL A 49 21.86 -4.96 17.98
N LEU A 50 21.84 -5.35 16.70
CA LEU A 50 22.47 -6.61 16.24
C LEU A 50 23.98 -6.47 16.01
N GLY A 51 24.47 -5.24 15.83
CA GLY A 51 25.83 -4.99 15.35
C GLY A 51 25.94 -5.13 13.82
N LEU A 52 26.90 -4.40 13.24
CA LEU A 52 27.03 -4.27 11.78
C LEU A 52 27.25 -5.60 11.07
N GLU A 53 28.08 -6.49 11.63
CA GLU A 53 28.42 -7.77 11.03
C GLU A 53 27.22 -8.74 11.01
N THR A 54 26.53 -8.90 12.14
CA THR A 54 25.36 -9.77 12.24
C THR A 54 24.17 -9.21 11.44
N ALA A 55 23.98 -7.90 11.43
CA ALA A 55 22.98 -7.25 10.59
C ALA A 55 23.30 -7.44 9.09
N ARG A 56 24.58 -7.43 8.70
CA ARG A 56 25.02 -7.69 7.32
C ARG A 56 24.87 -9.14 6.89
N GLN A 57 25.01 -10.10 7.80
CA GLN A 57 24.72 -11.50 7.51
C GLN A 57 23.20 -11.73 7.36
N ASN A 58 22.38 -11.04 8.16
CA ASN A 58 20.93 -11.21 8.21
C ASN A 58 20.14 -10.06 7.56
N ARG A 59 20.67 -9.44 6.49
CA ARG A 59 20.08 -8.22 5.88
C ARG A 59 18.61 -8.37 5.50
N THR A 60 18.23 -9.50 4.91
CA THR A 60 16.84 -9.74 4.51
C THR A 60 15.91 -9.74 5.72
N ALA A 61 16.33 -10.34 6.83
CA ALA A 61 15.56 -10.35 8.07
C ALA A 61 15.46 -8.93 8.67
N VAL A 62 16.56 -8.18 8.69
CA VAL A 62 16.57 -6.78 9.13
C VAL A 62 15.61 -5.92 8.31
N TYR A 63 15.67 -6.01 6.98
CA TYR A 63 14.76 -5.28 6.09
C TYR A 63 13.30 -5.70 6.31
N SER A 64 13.05 -6.99 6.49
CA SER A 64 11.70 -7.52 6.67
C SER A 64 11.08 -7.07 8.00
N VAL A 65 11.79 -7.21 9.11
CA VAL A 65 11.32 -6.79 10.44
C VAL A 65 11.13 -5.27 10.47
N SER A 66 12.08 -4.51 9.93
CA SER A 66 11.98 -3.05 9.89
C SER A 66 10.79 -2.57 9.07
N ALA A 67 10.57 -3.18 7.89
CA ALA A 67 9.43 -2.86 7.04
C ALA A 67 8.10 -3.27 7.67
N ALA A 68 8.03 -4.43 8.34
CA ALA A 68 6.83 -4.88 9.01
C ALA A 68 6.46 -3.98 10.21
N SER A 69 7.45 -3.61 11.03
CA SER A 69 7.24 -2.68 12.15
C SER A 69 6.80 -1.30 11.65
N ALA A 70 7.48 -0.75 10.64
CA ALA A 70 7.08 0.53 10.04
C ALA A 70 5.64 0.47 9.52
N GLU A 71 5.26 -0.61 8.84
CA GLU A 71 3.92 -0.72 8.27
C GLU A 71 2.83 -0.92 9.31
N PHE A 72 3.14 -1.56 10.44
CA PHE A 72 2.21 -1.66 11.54
C PHE A 72 1.81 -0.28 12.06
N PHE A 73 2.78 0.60 12.35
CA PHE A 73 2.50 1.97 12.79
C PHE A 73 1.86 2.82 11.71
N ALA A 74 2.31 2.70 10.45
CA ALA A 74 1.68 3.37 9.33
C ALA A 74 0.21 2.98 9.17
N SER A 75 -0.11 1.70 9.41
CA SER A 75 -1.48 1.19 9.34
C SER A 75 -2.37 1.74 10.45
N ILE A 76 -1.83 2.03 11.65
CA ILE A 76 -2.59 2.68 12.73
C ILE A 76 -3.05 4.07 12.28
N ALA A 77 -2.17 4.84 11.65
CA ALA A 77 -2.51 6.17 11.11
C ALA A 77 -3.43 6.10 9.88
N LEU A 78 -3.26 5.10 9.02
CA LEU A 78 -4.04 4.94 7.79
C LEU A 78 -5.47 4.45 8.06
N CYS A 79 -5.67 3.56 9.03
CA CYS A 79 -6.94 2.84 9.24
C CYS A 79 -8.15 3.77 9.41
N PRO A 80 -8.09 4.86 10.20
CA PRO A 80 -9.21 5.80 10.32
C PRO A 80 -9.53 6.55 9.02
N LEU A 81 -8.51 6.83 8.22
CA LEU A 81 -8.64 7.56 6.94
C LEU A 81 -9.24 6.66 5.86
N GLU A 82 -8.82 5.39 5.79
CA GLU A 82 -9.45 4.37 4.93
C GLU A 82 -10.90 4.08 5.36
N ALA A 83 -11.18 3.95 6.65
CA ALA A 83 -12.55 3.77 7.14
C ALA A 83 -13.45 4.96 6.74
N THR A 84 -12.93 6.19 6.86
CA THR A 84 -13.65 7.39 6.42
C THR A 84 -13.88 7.40 4.90
N ARG A 85 -12.84 7.06 4.11
CA ARG A 85 -12.92 6.93 2.65
C ARG A 85 -14.01 5.93 2.24
N ILE A 86 -13.96 4.72 2.81
CA ILE A 86 -14.90 3.64 2.51
C ILE A 86 -16.32 4.09 2.83
N ARG A 87 -16.55 4.76 3.97
CA ARG A 87 -17.88 5.24 4.34
C ARG A 87 -18.41 6.30 3.37
N LEU A 88 -17.58 7.26 2.99
CA LEU A 88 -17.96 8.32 2.03
C LEU A 88 -18.28 7.75 0.64
N VAL A 89 -17.51 6.76 0.17
CA VAL A 89 -17.69 6.15 -1.16
C VAL A 89 -18.84 5.14 -1.18
N SER A 90 -19.06 4.40 -0.10
CA SER A 90 -20.11 3.36 -0.04
C SER A 90 -21.49 3.89 0.32
N GLN A 91 -21.58 5.10 0.89
CA GLN A 91 -22.84 5.68 1.34
C GLN A 91 -23.00 7.11 0.81
N PRO A 92 -23.59 7.26 -0.39
CA PRO A 92 -23.92 8.56 -0.94
C PRO A 92 -24.72 9.40 0.07
N GLY A 93 -24.31 10.65 0.28
CA GLY A 93 -24.94 11.55 1.26
C GLY A 93 -24.55 11.32 2.73
N PHE A 94 -23.62 10.41 3.04
CA PHE A 94 -23.18 10.19 4.42
C PHE A 94 -22.58 11.45 5.04
N ALA A 95 -21.61 12.08 4.38
CA ALA A 95 -21.01 13.36 4.79
C ALA A 95 -20.23 13.95 3.61
N ASN A 96 -19.84 15.22 3.73
CA ASN A 96 -18.97 15.88 2.75
C ASN A 96 -17.53 15.94 3.27
N GLY A 97 -16.61 15.40 2.48
CA GLY A 97 -15.17 15.49 2.72
C GLY A 97 -14.68 14.73 3.96
N LEU A 98 -13.37 14.83 4.20
CA LEU A 98 -12.68 14.11 5.27
C LEU A 98 -13.20 14.48 6.66
N ILE A 99 -13.24 15.78 6.99
CA ILE A 99 -13.57 16.27 8.33
C ILE A 99 -15.01 15.88 8.70
N GLY A 100 -15.96 16.08 7.78
CA GLY A 100 -17.37 15.73 8.00
C GLY A 100 -17.56 14.22 8.15
N GLY A 101 -16.93 13.42 7.29
CA GLY A 101 -17.00 11.96 7.36
C GLY A 101 -16.39 11.40 8.65
N PHE A 102 -15.18 11.85 8.99
CA PHE A 102 -14.48 11.44 10.21
C PHE A 102 -15.27 11.81 11.46
N GLY A 103 -15.72 13.07 11.56
CA GLY A 103 -16.50 13.56 12.70
C GLY A 103 -17.81 12.81 12.89
N LYS A 104 -18.51 12.48 11.79
CA LYS A 104 -19.77 11.73 11.85
C LYS A 104 -19.58 10.29 12.30
N ILE A 105 -18.52 9.61 11.84
CA ILE A 105 -18.17 8.26 12.32
C ILE A 105 -17.83 8.31 13.81
N PHE A 106 -16.95 9.23 14.20
CA PHE A 106 -16.53 9.36 15.59
C PHE A 106 -17.70 9.62 16.54
N LYS A 107 -18.60 10.56 16.18
CA LYS A 107 -19.76 10.92 17.01
C LYS A 107 -20.79 9.80 17.12
N ASN A 108 -21.06 9.08 16.03
CA ASN A 108 -22.17 8.13 15.98
C ASN A 108 -21.75 6.69 16.35
N GLU A 109 -20.49 6.31 16.15
CA GLU A 109 -20.02 4.93 16.31
C GLU A 109 -18.78 4.80 17.20
N GLY A 110 -18.17 5.91 17.58
CA GLY A 110 -16.97 5.94 18.42
C GLY A 110 -15.69 5.49 17.69
N ILE A 111 -14.59 5.46 18.45
CA ILE A 111 -13.25 5.19 17.90
C ILE A 111 -13.08 3.75 17.38
N GLY A 112 -13.80 2.80 17.99
CA GLY A 112 -13.73 1.38 17.58
C GLY A 112 -14.18 1.15 16.13
N ALA A 113 -15.05 2.02 15.60
CA ALA A 113 -15.52 1.94 14.23
C ALA A 113 -14.40 2.12 13.19
N PHE A 114 -13.40 2.95 13.50
CA PHE A 114 -12.26 3.19 12.61
C PHE A 114 -11.35 1.97 12.47
N TYR A 115 -11.27 1.11 13.50
CA TYR A 115 -10.33 -0.01 13.55
C TYR A 115 -10.97 -1.37 13.27
N ARG A 116 -12.28 -1.45 12.96
CA ARG A 116 -12.95 -2.72 12.60
C ARG A 116 -12.29 -3.44 11.42
N GLY A 117 -11.66 -2.69 10.50
CA GLY A 117 -10.95 -3.22 9.34
C GLY A 117 -9.44 -3.41 9.52
N PHE A 118 -8.90 -3.21 10.73
CA PHE A 118 -7.46 -3.14 10.94
C PHE A 118 -6.72 -4.45 10.62
N GLY A 119 -7.27 -5.60 11.05
CA GLY A 119 -6.69 -6.91 10.74
C GLY A 119 -6.56 -7.18 9.23
N PRO A 120 -7.65 -7.07 8.44
CA PRO A 120 -7.59 -7.14 6.98
C PRO A 120 -6.60 -6.16 6.34
N ILE A 121 -6.51 -4.93 6.86
CA ILE A 121 -5.54 -3.93 6.38
C ILE A 121 -4.11 -4.41 6.61
N LEU A 122 -3.76 -4.88 7.82
CA LEU A 122 -2.42 -5.38 8.11
C LEU A 122 -2.05 -6.59 7.24
N LEU A 123 -2.96 -7.55 7.08
CA LEU A 123 -2.73 -8.75 6.26
C LEU A 123 -2.45 -8.42 4.79
N LYS A 124 -3.01 -7.32 4.28
CA LYS A 124 -2.72 -6.81 2.95
C LYS A 124 -1.42 -6.02 2.90
N GLN A 125 -1.27 -5.08 3.81
CA GLN A 125 -0.27 -4.03 3.74
C GLN A 125 1.13 -4.51 4.17
N VAL A 126 1.21 -5.37 5.19
CA VAL A 126 2.50 -5.85 5.72
C VAL A 126 3.23 -6.71 4.68
N PRO A 127 2.64 -7.76 4.07
CA PRO A 127 3.35 -8.56 3.06
C PRO A 127 3.73 -7.74 1.83
N TYR A 128 2.85 -6.83 1.40
CA TYR A 128 3.13 -5.92 0.29
C TYR A 128 4.35 -5.03 0.60
N THR A 129 4.38 -4.43 1.79
CA THR A 129 5.44 -3.49 2.18
C THR A 129 6.77 -4.20 2.44
N VAL A 130 6.75 -5.35 3.12
CA VAL A 130 7.96 -6.19 3.33
C VAL A 130 8.56 -6.58 2.00
N THR A 131 7.76 -7.12 1.08
CA THR A 131 8.25 -7.52 -0.26
C THR A 131 8.82 -6.32 -1.01
N LYS A 132 8.12 -5.18 -0.97
CA LYS A 132 8.57 -3.95 -1.65
C LYS A 132 9.93 -3.48 -1.13
N PHE A 133 10.13 -3.36 0.18
CA PHE A 133 11.40 -2.91 0.73
C PHE A 133 12.52 -3.92 0.51
N VAL A 134 12.27 -5.21 0.73
CA VAL A 134 13.28 -6.25 0.52
C VAL A 134 13.74 -6.29 -0.95
N VAL A 135 12.80 -6.28 -1.91
CA VAL A 135 13.15 -6.29 -3.33
C VAL A 135 13.84 -4.99 -3.74
N TYR A 136 13.37 -3.85 -3.24
CA TYR A 136 14.00 -2.56 -3.52
C TYR A 136 15.47 -2.55 -3.09
N GLU A 137 15.77 -2.94 -1.85
CA GLU A 137 17.13 -2.97 -1.32
C GLU A 137 17.99 -3.97 -2.10
N LYS A 138 17.46 -5.16 -2.42
CA LYS A 138 18.21 -6.18 -3.18
C LYS A 138 18.52 -5.75 -4.61
N VAL A 139 17.57 -5.11 -5.29
CA VAL A 139 17.78 -4.60 -6.65
C VAL A 139 18.78 -3.44 -6.61
N ALA A 140 18.62 -2.51 -5.67
CA ALA A 140 19.56 -1.41 -5.50
C ALA A 140 20.98 -1.92 -5.19
N GLU A 141 21.13 -2.84 -4.24
CA GLU A 141 22.42 -3.49 -3.91
C GLU A 141 23.05 -4.14 -5.15
N ALA A 142 22.26 -4.86 -5.96
CA ALA A 142 22.75 -5.53 -7.16
C ALA A 142 23.17 -4.57 -8.28
N VAL A 143 22.50 -3.41 -8.39
CA VAL A 143 22.85 -2.36 -9.36
C VAL A 143 24.10 -1.60 -8.91
N PHE A 144 24.17 -1.19 -7.64
CA PHE A 144 25.32 -0.48 -7.07
C PHE A 144 26.55 -1.38 -6.85
N ALA A 145 26.40 -2.70 -6.88
CA ALA A 145 27.54 -3.62 -6.94
C ALA A 145 28.25 -3.59 -8.31
N ARG A 146 27.56 -3.18 -9.38
CA ARG A 146 28.09 -3.08 -10.74
C ARG A 146 28.40 -1.64 -11.18
N LEU A 147 27.83 -0.66 -10.49
CA LEU A 147 27.99 0.76 -10.77
C LEU A 147 28.52 1.48 -9.53
N ASP A 148 29.67 2.14 -9.66
CA ASP A 148 30.23 2.99 -8.61
C ASP A 148 29.27 4.16 -8.31
N LYS A 149 28.62 4.12 -7.14
CA LYS A 149 27.70 5.17 -6.69
C LYS A 149 28.36 6.56 -6.67
N SER A 150 29.66 6.62 -6.43
CA SER A 150 30.47 7.85 -6.38
C SER A 150 30.75 8.48 -7.74
N LYS A 151 30.61 7.74 -8.85
CA LYS A 151 30.84 8.22 -10.22
C LYS A 151 29.55 8.55 -10.97
N LEU A 152 28.39 8.26 -10.38
CA LEU A 152 27.08 8.50 -10.98
C LEU A 152 26.59 9.92 -10.70
N SER A 153 26.10 10.60 -11.74
CA SER A 153 25.38 11.86 -11.59
C SER A 153 24.13 11.70 -10.72
N ASN A 154 23.67 12.80 -10.10
CA ASN A 154 22.45 12.81 -9.30
C ASN A 154 21.22 12.31 -10.09
N SER A 155 21.16 12.58 -11.39
CA SER A 155 20.08 12.09 -12.27
C SER A 155 20.16 10.58 -12.50
N ALA A 156 21.36 10.03 -12.67
CA ALA A 156 21.57 8.59 -12.86
C ALA A 156 21.25 7.80 -11.59
N GLN A 157 21.64 8.29 -10.41
CA GLN A 157 21.27 7.67 -9.13
C GLN A 157 19.75 7.69 -8.90
N THR A 158 19.09 8.80 -9.26
CA THR A 158 17.63 8.90 -9.20
C THR A 158 16.97 7.88 -10.13
N GLY A 159 17.47 7.74 -11.37
CA GLY A 159 16.99 6.74 -12.31
C GLY A 159 17.11 5.31 -11.80
N VAL A 160 18.22 4.97 -11.15
CA VAL A 160 18.44 3.66 -10.53
C VAL A 160 17.44 3.42 -9.38
N ASN A 161 17.25 4.40 -8.49
CA ASN A 161 16.30 4.28 -7.39
C ASN A 161 14.85 4.14 -7.89
N LEU A 162 14.46 4.92 -8.90
CA LEU A 162 13.14 4.83 -9.52
C LEU A 162 12.93 3.48 -10.20
N GLY A 163 13.91 2.99 -10.96
CA GLY A 163 13.86 1.67 -11.60
C GLY A 163 13.77 0.53 -10.58
N SER A 164 14.56 0.61 -9.51
CA SER A 164 14.52 -0.35 -8.40
C SER A 164 13.14 -0.32 -7.70
N GLY A 165 12.58 0.87 -7.51
CA GLY A 165 11.23 1.08 -6.96
C GLY A 165 10.13 0.48 -7.83
N LEU A 166 10.24 0.59 -9.16
CA LEU A 166 9.28 0.00 -10.10
C LEU A 166 9.31 -1.53 -10.06
N ILE A 167 10.52 -2.12 -10.12
CA ILE A 167 10.70 -3.58 -10.03
C ILE A 167 10.17 -4.10 -8.69
N ALA A 168 10.48 -3.40 -7.60
CA ALA A 168 9.97 -3.72 -6.28
C ALA A 168 8.43 -3.63 -6.21
N GLY A 169 7.84 -2.62 -6.84
CA GLY A 169 6.39 -2.46 -6.94
C GLY A 169 5.70 -3.63 -7.64
N PHE A 170 6.29 -4.11 -8.75
CA PHE A 170 5.77 -5.29 -9.46
C PHE A 170 5.92 -6.57 -8.65
N ALA A 171 7.09 -6.81 -8.07
CA ALA A 171 7.31 -7.99 -7.24
C ALA A 171 6.34 -8.02 -6.04
N ALA A 172 6.16 -6.88 -5.37
CA ALA A 172 5.20 -6.75 -4.28
C ALA A 172 3.76 -6.99 -4.73
N ALA A 173 3.37 -6.50 -5.92
CA ALA A 173 2.03 -6.74 -6.46
C ALA A 173 1.78 -8.22 -6.76
N ILE A 174 2.77 -8.93 -7.33
CA ILE A 174 2.66 -10.36 -7.61
C ILE A 174 2.55 -11.17 -6.31
N VAL A 175 3.44 -10.90 -5.35
CA VAL A 175 3.49 -11.64 -4.07
C VAL A 175 2.25 -11.39 -3.22
N SER A 176 1.72 -10.16 -3.19
CA SER A 176 0.56 -9.86 -2.35
C SER A 176 -0.78 -10.22 -3.01
N GLN A 177 -0.83 -10.51 -4.32
CA GLN A 177 -2.07 -10.73 -5.05
C GLN A 177 -2.96 -11.87 -4.49
N PRO A 178 -2.42 -13.04 -4.08
CA PRO A 178 -3.23 -14.07 -3.46
C PRO A 178 -3.90 -13.59 -2.16
N ALA A 179 -3.14 -12.88 -1.31
CA ALA A 179 -3.65 -12.31 -0.07
C ALA A 179 -4.73 -11.25 -0.33
N ASP A 180 -4.51 -10.38 -1.31
CA ASP A 180 -5.48 -9.38 -1.76
C ASP A 180 -6.79 -10.02 -2.24
N THR A 181 -6.69 -11.10 -3.02
CA THR A 181 -7.85 -11.80 -3.55
C THR A 181 -8.63 -12.51 -2.44
N MET A 182 -7.93 -13.18 -1.51
CA MET A 182 -8.55 -13.82 -0.35
C MET A 182 -9.30 -12.80 0.52
N LEU A 183 -8.66 -11.67 0.86
CA LEU A 183 -9.29 -10.61 1.66
C LEU A 183 -10.52 -10.02 0.97
N SER A 184 -10.48 -9.83 -0.35
CA SER A 184 -11.62 -9.32 -1.11
C SER A 184 -12.83 -10.25 -1.05
N LYS A 185 -12.61 -11.58 -1.02
CA LYS A 185 -13.68 -12.58 -0.90
C LYS A 185 -14.23 -12.65 0.52
N ILE A 186 -13.36 -12.68 1.54
CA ILE A 186 -13.78 -12.68 2.95
C ILE A 186 -14.68 -11.46 3.26
N ASN A 187 -14.35 -10.30 2.68
CA ASN A 187 -15.15 -9.09 2.86
C ASN A 187 -16.49 -9.08 2.09
N LYS A 188 -16.61 -9.87 1.00
CA LYS A 188 -17.85 -9.97 0.21
C LYS A 188 -18.78 -11.09 0.69
N THR A 189 -18.23 -12.18 1.21
CA THR A 189 -18.99 -13.37 1.62
C THR A 189 -19.14 -13.41 3.14
N LYS A 190 -19.95 -12.52 3.71
CA LYS A 190 -20.42 -12.70 5.09
C LYS A 190 -21.41 -13.88 5.12
N GLY A 191 -20.92 -15.10 5.37
CA GLY A 191 -21.79 -16.16 5.91
C GLY A 191 -21.86 -17.54 5.24
N LEU A 192 -20.87 -18.00 4.48
CA LEU A 192 -20.84 -19.42 4.04
C LEU A 192 -19.51 -20.08 4.42
N PRO A 193 -19.49 -21.05 5.35
CA PRO A 193 -18.30 -21.83 5.67
C PRO A 193 -18.08 -22.88 4.57
N GLY A 194 -16.95 -22.81 3.86
CA GLY A 194 -16.46 -23.96 3.07
C GLY A 194 -16.02 -23.72 1.61
N GLU A 195 -16.19 -22.54 1.01
CA GLU A 195 -15.76 -22.31 -0.39
C GLU A 195 -14.36 -21.67 -0.50
N SER A 196 -13.35 -22.33 0.04
CA SER A 196 -11.95 -21.94 -0.12
C SER A 196 -11.22 -22.80 -1.16
N THR A 197 -11.82 -23.04 -2.33
CA THR A 197 -11.10 -23.54 -3.52
C THR A 197 -10.78 -22.37 -4.43
N LEU A 198 -9.93 -21.45 -3.94
CA LEU A 198 -9.30 -20.48 -4.82
C LEU A 198 -8.23 -21.23 -5.63
N GLY A 199 -8.60 -21.73 -6.82
CA GLY A 199 -7.62 -22.28 -7.74
C GLY A 199 -6.55 -21.25 -8.10
N LEU A 200 -5.38 -21.69 -8.54
CA LEU A 200 -4.21 -20.81 -8.84
C LEU A 200 -4.59 -19.61 -9.73
N ARG A 201 -5.46 -19.83 -10.73
CA ARG A 201 -5.96 -18.76 -11.63
C ARG A 201 -6.86 -17.74 -10.92
N GLY A 202 -7.63 -18.18 -9.92
CA GLY A 202 -8.47 -17.30 -9.11
C GLY A 202 -7.65 -16.37 -8.22
N SER A 203 -6.55 -16.86 -7.64
CA SER A 203 -5.65 -16.10 -6.76
C SER A 203 -4.94 -14.92 -7.42
N PHE A 204 -4.85 -14.92 -8.76
CA PHE A 204 -4.24 -13.85 -9.54
C PHE A 204 -5.26 -13.01 -10.34
N ALA A 205 -6.56 -13.19 -10.08
CA ALA A 205 -7.59 -12.37 -10.70
C ALA A 205 -7.35 -10.87 -10.40
N GLY A 206 -7.35 -10.03 -11.43
CA GLY A 206 -7.10 -8.58 -11.30
C GLY A 206 -5.62 -8.16 -11.28
N LEU A 207 -4.66 -9.10 -11.32
CA LEU A 207 -3.24 -8.77 -11.42
C LEU A 207 -2.91 -7.91 -12.66
N PRO A 208 -3.42 -8.20 -13.88
CA PRO A 208 -3.11 -7.39 -15.05
C PRO A 208 -3.52 -5.92 -14.89
N THR A 209 -4.69 -5.66 -14.30
CA THR A 209 -5.18 -4.30 -14.02
C THR A 209 -4.28 -3.59 -13.01
N ARG A 210 -3.81 -4.32 -11.98
CA ARG A 210 -2.91 -3.77 -10.96
C ARG A 210 -1.53 -3.44 -11.53
N LEU A 211 -0.97 -4.31 -12.37
CA LEU A 211 0.29 -4.06 -13.06
C LEU A 211 0.16 -2.86 -14.01
N PHE A 212 -0.93 -2.78 -14.77
CA PHE A 212 -1.21 -1.64 -15.64
C PHE A 212 -1.27 -0.33 -14.87
N MET A 213 -2.00 -0.28 -13.75
CA MET A 213 -2.04 0.92 -12.90
C MET A 213 -0.66 1.36 -12.42
N ILE A 214 0.18 0.42 -11.96
CA ILE A 214 1.56 0.71 -11.53
C ILE A 214 2.36 1.34 -12.67
N VAL A 215 2.23 0.80 -13.89
CA VAL A 215 2.88 1.33 -15.10
C VAL A 215 2.38 2.73 -15.44
N SER A 216 1.06 2.96 -15.44
CA SER A 216 0.45 4.25 -15.76
C SER A 216 0.97 5.37 -14.85
N TYR A 217 1.06 5.12 -13.54
CA TYR A 217 1.61 6.10 -12.60
C TYR A 217 3.10 6.38 -12.82
N ALA A 218 3.89 5.39 -13.25
CA ALA A 218 5.31 5.57 -13.55
C ALA A 218 5.54 6.34 -14.87
N LEU A 219 4.66 6.18 -15.85
CA LEU A 219 4.71 6.90 -17.13
C LEU A 219 4.28 8.36 -17.01
N GLU A 220 3.28 8.67 -16.18
CA GLU A 220 2.83 10.06 -15.96
C GLU A 220 3.90 10.94 -15.30
N ILE A 221 4.80 10.37 -14.49
CA ILE A 221 5.94 11.08 -13.88
C ILE A 221 7.01 11.46 -14.93
N ARG A 222 7.01 10.84 -16.12
CA ARG A 222 7.98 11.14 -17.18
C ARG A 222 7.48 12.15 -18.22
N VAL A 223 6.21 12.56 -18.13
CA VAL A 223 5.55 13.48 -19.09
C VAL A 223 5.32 14.88 -18.48
N ARG A 224 5.85 15.16 -17.30
CA ARG A 224 5.93 16.51 -16.71
C ARG A 224 7.36 16.81 -16.30
#